data_AF-A0A183JKC8-F1
#
_entry.id   AF-A0A183JKC8-F1
#
_cell.length_a   1.000
_cell.length_b   1.000
_cell.length_c   1.000
_cell.angle_alpha   90.00
_cell.angle_beta   90.00
_cell.angle_gamma   90.00
#
_symmetry.space_group_name_H-M   'P 1'
#
loop_
_entity.id
_entity.type
_entity.pdbx_description
1 polymer ?
#
loop_
_entity_poly.entity_id
_entity_poly.type
_entity_poly.pdbx_seq_one_letter_code
_entity_poly.pdbx_strand_id
1 'polypeptide(L)'
;MRVILNQSHPLVNGSFKSSSAREDVTPKFSFKYYESDIDYLRIYSFGSIGIHRVDFVGQIEILIPGIQFSESEILDEKELLAVRWFRNITDNGT
;
A
#
# COMPACT_ATOMS: atom_id res chain seq x y z
N MET A 1 -8.45 9.85 10.94
CA MET A 1 -7.72 8.57 10.97
C MET A 1 -7.27 8.30 12.40
N ARG A 2 -7.80 7.27 13.07
CA ARG A 2 -7.37 6.90 14.43
C ARG A 2 -6.33 5.79 14.29
N VAL A 3 -5.07 6.11 14.50
CA VAL A 3 -3.98 5.12 14.53
C VAL A 3 -3.98 4.46 15.90
N ILE A 4 -4.21 3.16 15.96
CA ILE A 4 -4.18 2.37 17.21
C ILE A 4 -2.86 1.60 17.23
N LEU A 5 -2.00 1.91 18.21
CA LEU A 5 -0.65 1.33 18.29
C LEU A 5 -0.65 -0.20 18.50
N ASN A 6 -1.67 -0.72 19.18
CA ASN A 6 -1.79 -2.15 19.51
C ASN A 6 -2.92 -2.83 18.72
N GLN A 7 -3.19 -2.37 17.50
CA GLN A 7 -4.10 -3.09 16.62
C GLN A 7 -3.48 -4.43 16.25
N SER A 8 -4.19 -5.53 16.50
CA SER A 8 -3.85 -6.82 15.94
C SER A 8 -3.77 -6.68 14.42
N HIS A 9 -2.64 -7.11 13.83
CA HIS A 9 -2.51 -7.13 12.38
C HIS A 9 -3.70 -7.89 11.80
N PRO A 10 -4.44 -7.32 10.83
CA PRO A 10 -5.50 -8.06 10.19
C PRO A 10 -4.89 -9.36 9.67
N LEU A 11 -5.47 -10.49 10.08
CA LEU A 11 -5.12 -11.81 9.55
C LEU A 11 -5.58 -11.84 8.10
N VAL A 12 -4.72 -11.37 7.21
CA VAL A 12 -4.98 -11.39 5.78
C VAL A 12 -4.67 -12.79 5.27
N ASN A 13 -5.61 -13.71 5.45
CA ASN A 13 -5.57 -15.04 4.86
C ASN A 13 -5.94 -14.95 3.38
N GLY A 14 -4.94 -15.00 2.51
CA GLY A 14 -5.13 -14.99 1.07
C GLY A 14 -3.80 -15.00 0.33
N SER A 15 -3.80 -15.55 -0.89
CA SER A 15 -2.74 -15.30 -1.85
C SER A 15 -2.99 -13.92 -2.47
N PHE A 16 -2.12 -12.97 -2.18
CA PHE A 16 -2.11 -11.73 -2.95
C PHE A 16 -1.47 -12.01 -4.32
N LYS A 17 -1.78 -11.16 -5.30
CA LYS A 17 -1.15 -11.23 -6.61
C LYS A 17 -0.01 -10.22 -6.66
N SER A 18 1.21 -10.68 -6.94
CA SER A 18 2.37 -9.80 -7.01
C SER A 18 2.35 -8.95 -8.27
N SER A 19 2.87 -7.72 -8.13
CA SER A 19 3.07 -6.77 -9.20
C SER A 19 4.31 -5.94 -8.95
N SER A 20 5.11 -5.78 -9.99
CA SER A 20 6.28 -4.90 -10.02
C SER A 20 5.96 -3.52 -10.61
N ALA A 21 4.74 -3.33 -11.11
CA ALA A 21 4.30 -2.10 -11.75
C ALA A 21 3.54 -1.19 -10.78
N ARG A 22 3.38 0.07 -11.18
CA ARG A 22 2.50 1.02 -10.51
C ARG A 22 1.05 0.62 -10.74
N GLU A 23 0.24 0.58 -9.68
CA GLU A 23 -1.18 0.22 -9.76
C GLU A 23 -2.08 1.31 -9.17
N ASP A 24 -3.18 1.61 -9.87
CA ASP A 24 -4.22 2.50 -9.38
C ASP A 24 -5.39 1.65 -8.86
N VAL A 25 -5.78 1.86 -7.60
CA VAL A 25 -6.78 1.11 -6.87
C VAL A 25 -7.87 2.06 -6.38
N THR A 26 -9.10 1.85 -6.81
CA THR A 26 -10.27 2.53 -6.22
C THR A 26 -10.73 1.73 -5.00
N PRO A 27 -10.63 2.25 -3.77
CA PRO A 27 -11.03 1.51 -2.58
C PRO A 27 -12.51 1.12 -2.64
N LYS A 28 -12.84 -0.12 -2.25
CA LYS A 28 -14.24 -0.59 -2.17
C LYS A 28 -15.04 -0.01 -0.99
N PHE A 29 -14.37 0.72 -0.10
CA PHE A 29 -14.97 1.45 1.02
C PHE A 29 -14.76 2.95 0.86
N SER A 30 -15.63 3.76 1.48
CA SER A 30 -15.43 5.20 1.55
C SER A 30 -14.17 5.51 2.37
N PHE A 31 -13.16 6.08 1.72
CA PHE A 31 -11.91 6.48 2.33
C PHE A 31 -11.77 8.00 2.29
N LYS A 32 -11.48 8.59 3.46
CA LYS A 32 -11.20 10.02 3.61
C LYS A 32 -9.79 10.27 4.11
N TYR A 33 -9.13 11.26 3.53
CA TYR A 33 -7.83 11.75 3.96
C TYR A 33 -7.90 13.27 4.14
N TYR A 34 -7.60 13.79 5.34
CA TYR A 34 -7.83 15.21 5.72
C TYR A 34 -9.18 15.75 5.24
N GLU A 35 -10.27 15.11 5.68
CA GLU A 35 -11.66 15.48 5.39
C GLU A 35 -12.07 15.38 3.91
N SER A 36 -11.14 14.95 3.05
CA SER A 36 -11.36 14.82 1.62
C SER A 36 -11.69 13.38 1.23
N ASP A 37 -12.83 13.16 0.56
CA ASP A 37 -13.14 11.90 -0.13
C ASP A 37 -12.11 11.60 -1.22
N ILE A 38 -11.63 10.36 -1.27
CA ILE A 38 -10.54 9.93 -2.16
C ILE A 38 -11.09 9.06 -3.29
N ASP A 39 -10.67 9.36 -4.52
CA ASP A 39 -11.15 8.67 -5.74
C ASP A 39 -10.36 7.38 -5.98
N TYR A 40 -9.03 7.44 -5.81
CA TYR A 40 -8.16 6.27 -5.95
C TYR A 40 -6.86 6.43 -5.17
N LEU A 41 -6.20 5.29 -4.98
CA LEU A 41 -4.88 5.18 -4.38
C LEU A 41 -3.93 4.62 -5.43
N ARG A 42 -2.73 5.20 -5.49
CA ARG A 42 -1.68 4.78 -6.42
C ARG A 42 -0.58 4.07 -5.66
N ILE A 43 -0.43 2.79 -5.90
CA ILE A 43 0.57 1.96 -5.24
C ILE A 43 1.84 1.98 -6.07
N TYR A 44 2.92 2.49 -5.47
CA TYR A 44 4.22 2.54 -6.11
C TYR A 44 5.07 1.34 -5.68
N SER A 45 5.84 0.81 -6.63
CA SER A 45 6.77 -0.28 -6.36
C SER A 45 7.91 0.13 -5.43
N PHE A 46 8.15 1.41 -5.16
CA PHE A 46 9.20 1.86 -4.24
C PHE A 46 8.73 2.13 -2.80
N GLY A 47 7.60 1.55 -2.39
CA GLY A 47 7.14 1.60 -1.00
C GLY A 47 6.34 2.85 -0.63
N SER A 48 5.64 3.46 -1.60
CA SER A 48 4.74 4.57 -1.33
C SER A 48 3.32 4.32 -1.86
N ILE A 49 2.36 4.98 -1.22
CA ILE A 49 0.95 5.04 -1.65
C ILE A 49 0.63 6.51 -1.90
N GLY A 50 0.38 6.86 -3.15
CA GLY A 50 -0.21 8.15 -3.52
C GLY A 50 -1.71 8.15 -3.24
N ILE A 51 -2.20 9.25 -2.69
CA ILE A 51 -3.61 9.46 -2.35
C ILE A 51 -4.15 10.51 -3.33
N HIS A 52 -5.15 10.12 -4.12
CA HIS A 52 -5.60 10.93 -5.25
C HIS A 52 -7.11 11.15 -5.26
N ARG A 53 -7.47 12.37 -5.68
CA ARG A 53 -8.74 12.71 -6.29
C ARG A 53 -8.53 12.79 -7.80
N VAL A 54 -9.18 13.74 -8.49
CA VAL A 54 -8.73 14.27 -9.78
C VAL A 54 -7.25 14.69 -9.72
N ASP A 55 -6.80 15.23 -8.59
CA ASP A 55 -5.44 15.69 -8.32
C ASP A 55 -4.76 14.90 -7.19
N PHE A 56 -3.45 15.12 -7.02
CA PHE A 56 -2.67 14.54 -5.93
C PHE A 56 -2.99 15.26 -4.61
N VAL A 57 -3.44 14.49 -3.61
CA VAL A 57 -3.83 15.02 -2.28
C VAL A 57 -2.72 14.81 -1.26
N GLY A 58 -1.97 13.71 -1.37
CA GLY A 58 -0.90 13.39 -0.44
C GLY A 58 -0.35 12.00 -0.66
N GLN A 59 0.53 11.55 0.25
CA GLN A 59 1.13 10.23 0.15
C GLN A 59 1.45 9.64 1.52
N ILE A 60 1.47 8.30 1.57
CA ILE A 60 2.03 7.52 2.65
C ILE A 60 3.32 6.91 2.12
N GLU A 61 4.45 7.19 2.78
CA GLU A 61 5.74 6.61 2.45
C GLU A 61 6.16 5.62 3.52
N ILE A 62 6.51 4.42 3.09
CA ILE A 62 7.20 3.43 3.90
C ILE A 62 8.65 3.46 3.44
N LEU A 63 9.52 4.08 4.23
CA LEU A 63 10.95 4.04 3.98
C LEU A 63 11.45 2.62 4.21
N ILE A 64 11.83 1.91 3.15
CA ILE A 64 12.55 0.65 3.25
C ILE A 64 14.01 0.90 2.84
N PRO A 65 14.95 0.98 3.80
CA PRO A 65 16.34 1.31 3.50
C PRO A 65 16.98 0.38 2.46
N GLY A 66 17.58 0.98 1.43
CA GLY A 66 18.32 0.25 0.39
C GLY A 66 17.45 -0.43 -0.69
N ILE A 67 16.17 -0.03 -0.82
CA ILE A 67 15.28 -0.51 -1.89
C ILE A 67 15.02 0.63 -2.88
N GLN A 68 15.35 0.41 -4.16
CA GLN A 68 14.86 1.27 -5.26
C GLN A 68 13.51 0.79 -5.79
N PHE A 69 13.27 -0.52 -5.83
CA PHE A 69 12.03 -1.12 -6.30
C PHE A 69 11.75 -2.40 -5.51
N SER A 70 10.48 -2.59 -5.16
CA SER A 70 9.92 -3.75 -4.48
C SER A 70 8.72 -4.27 -5.25
N GLU A 71 8.54 -5.58 -5.19
CA GLU A 71 7.27 -6.18 -5.59
C GLU A 71 6.23 -5.82 -4.54
N SER A 72 5.03 -5.53 -5.01
CA SER A 72 3.90 -5.22 -4.16
C SER A 72 2.76 -6.19 -4.40
N GLU A 73 1.96 -6.35 -3.37
CA GLU A 73 0.81 -7.22 -3.34
C GLU A 73 -0.33 -6.44 -2.70
N ILE A 74 -1.47 -6.37 -3.39
CA ILE A 74 -2.62 -5.57 -2.97
C ILE A 74 -3.79 -6.49 -2.67
N LEU A 75 -4.42 -6.30 -1.51
CA LEU A 75 -5.74 -6.83 -1.19
C LEU A 75 -6.69 -5.67 -1.01
N ASP A 76 -7.70 -5.59 -1.87
CA ASP A 76 -8.79 -4.61 -1.82
C ASP A 76 -10.11 -5.35 -1.63
N GLU A 77 -10.54 -5.44 -0.37
CA GLU A 77 -11.81 -6.04 0.05
C GLU A 77 -12.79 -4.94 0.49
N LYS A 78 -14.06 -5.33 0.64
CA LYS A 78 -15.16 -4.39 0.89
C LYS A 78 -14.91 -3.38 2.02
N GLU A 79 -14.15 -3.76 3.05
CA GLU A 79 -13.89 -2.93 4.23
C GLU A 79 -12.39 -2.80 4.56
N LEU A 80 -11.52 -3.21 3.64
CA LEU A 80 -10.08 -3.27 3.90
C LEU A 80 -9.27 -3.07 2.62
N LEU A 81 -8.28 -2.20 2.70
CA LEU A 81 -7.16 -2.19 1.77
C LEU A 81 -5.89 -2.55 2.52
N ALA A 82 -5.19 -3.57 2.05
CA ALA A 82 -3.88 -3.97 2.56
C ALA A 82 -2.88 -4.01 1.41
N VAL A 83 -1.69 -3.47 1.66
CA VAL A 83 -0.57 -3.48 0.72
C VAL A 83 0.64 -4.11 1.41
N ARG A 84 1.26 -5.08 0.73
CA ARG A 84 2.47 -5.76 1.20
C ARG A 84 3.57 -5.54 0.18
N TRP A 85 4.74 -5.10 0.63
CA TRP A 85 5.94 -4.99 -0.22
C TRP A 85 6.97 -6.03 0.19
N PHE A 86 7.70 -6.53 -0.80
CA PHE A 86 8.75 -7.53 -0.61
C PHE A 86 10.10 -7.03 -1.09
N ARG A 87 11.14 -7.49 -0.39
CA ARG A 87 12.52 -7.38 -0.83
C ARG A 87 13.08 -8.76 -1.07
N ASN A 88 13.56 -9.00 -2.28
CA ASN A 88 14.46 -10.11 -2.54
C ASN A 88 15.85 -9.71 -2.03
N ILE A 89 16.27 -10.29 -0.91
CA ILE A 89 17.64 -10.19 -0.42
C ILE A 89 18.38 -11.40 -0.98
N THR A 90 19.24 -11.17 -1.96
CA THR A 90 20.20 -12.20 -2.38
C THR A 90 21.33 -12.18 -1.36
N ASP A 91 21.31 -13.12 -0.43
CA ASP A 91 22.45 -13.35 0.47
C ASP A 91 23.51 -14.13 -0.32
N ASN A 92 24.53 -13.43 -0.80
CA ASN A 92 25.67 -14.04 -1.48
C ASN A 92 26.62 -14.60 -0.41
N GLY A 93 26.14 -15.63 0.32
CA GLY A 93 26.75 -16.17 1.54
C GLY A 93 28.26 -15.99 1.65
N THR A 94 28.69 -15.30 2.71
CA THR A 94 30.09 -15.16 3.12
C THR A 94 30.62 -16.44 3.74
#